data_AF-A0A2K9NL17-F1
#
_entry.id   AF-A0A2K9NL17-F1
#
_cell.length_a   1.000
_cell.length_b   1.000
_cell.length_c   1.000
_cell.angle_alpha   90.00
_cell.angle_beta   90.00
_cell.angle_gamma   90.00
#
_symmetry.space_group_name_H-M   'P 1'
#
loop_
_entity.id
_entity.type
_entity.pdbx_description
1 polymer ?
#
loop_
_entity_poly.entity_id
_entity_poly.type
_entity_poly.pdbx_seq_one_letter_code
_entity_poly.pdbx_strand_id
1 'polypeptide(L)'
;MLFMGFAMNTFLLGQDGNGCETDIVPIPTYAVVLSLVGGTPRSVAVPAEAKVALFSATGNFWLKAGAAPALPTGDILDGSAPELNPAGRLVSGVTSIGLVAPTACTVSIGFYG
;
A
#
# COMPACT_ATOMS: atom_id res chain seq x y z
N MET A 1 -7.39 -34.22 -14.88
CA MET A 1 -7.27 -32.77 -15.16
C MET A 1 -7.58 -32.05 -13.86
N LEU A 2 -6.56 -31.74 -13.07
CA LEU A 2 -6.71 -31.16 -11.74
C LEU A 2 -6.96 -29.66 -11.92
N PHE A 3 -8.16 -29.18 -11.61
CA PHE A 3 -8.42 -27.74 -11.49
C PHE A 3 -7.63 -27.24 -10.28
N MET A 4 -6.43 -26.72 -10.50
CA MET A 4 -5.79 -25.84 -9.52
C MET A 4 -6.64 -24.59 -9.46
N GLY A 5 -7.52 -24.51 -8.46
CA GLY A 5 -8.21 -23.27 -8.12
C GLY A 5 -7.15 -22.21 -7.87
N PHE A 6 -7.14 -21.15 -8.68
CA PHE A 6 -6.36 -19.97 -8.37
C PHE A 6 -6.84 -19.48 -7.00
N ALA A 7 -5.93 -19.44 -6.02
CA ALA A 7 -6.19 -18.74 -4.77
C ALA A 7 -6.35 -17.26 -5.12
N MET A 8 -7.59 -16.81 -5.25
CA MET A 8 -7.87 -15.38 -5.31
C MET A 8 -7.55 -14.83 -3.93
N ASN A 9 -6.57 -13.94 -3.84
CA ASN A 9 -6.34 -13.15 -2.64
C ASN A 9 -7.52 -12.17 -2.51
N THR A 10 -8.61 -12.64 -1.91
CA THR A 10 -9.83 -11.85 -1.75
C THR A 10 -9.59 -10.77 -0.72
N PHE A 11 -9.70 -9.51 -1.14
CA PHE A 11 -9.89 -8.41 -0.22
C PHE A 11 -11.31 -8.51 0.34
N LEU A 12 -11.44 -8.87 1.61
CA LEU A 12 -12.76 -8.98 2.25
C LEU A 12 -13.33 -7.59 2.46
N LEU A 13 -14.46 -7.33 1.79
CA LEU A 13 -15.26 -6.16 2.02
C LEU A 13 -16.15 -6.39 3.26
N GLY A 14 -16.68 -5.33 3.86
CA GLY A 14 -17.46 -5.40 5.09
C GLY A 14 -18.68 -6.33 4.93
N GLN A 15 -19.10 -6.99 6.00
CA GLN A 15 -20.32 -7.80 6.00
C GLN A 15 -21.49 -7.04 6.60
N ASP A 16 -22.69 -7.27 6.08
CA ASP A 16 -23.93 -6.76 6.66
C ASP A 16 -24.32 -7.55 7.93
N GLY A 17 -25.42 -7.15 8.59
CA GLY A 17 -25.92 -7.83 9.78
C GLY A 17 -26.36 -9.29 9.56
N ASN A 18 -26.41 -9.76 8.31
CA ASN A 18 -26.76 -11.12 7.92
C ASN A 18 -25.52 -11.94 7.49
N GLY A 19 -24.33 -11.36 7.52
CA GLY A 19 -23.08 -12.01 7.10
C GLY A 19 -22.85 -11.99 5.59
N CYS A 20 -23.65 -11.24 4.82
CA CYS A 20 -23.43 -11.05 3.39
C CYS A 20 -22.33 -10.00 3.15
N GLU A 21 -21.40 -10.28 2.23
CA GLU A 21 -20.41 -9.28 1.80
C GLU A 21 -21.13 -8.07 1.19
N THR A 22 -20.63 -6.88 1.50
CA THR A 22 -21.09 -5.59 0.99
C THR A 22 -19.99 -4.93 0.20
N ASP A 23 -20.28 -3.89 -0.57
CA ASP A 23 -19.24 -3.12 -1.27
C ASP A 23 -18.53 -2.08 -0.37
N ILE A 24 -18.73 -2.16 0.95
CA ILE A 24 -18.25 -1.16 1.91
C ILE A 24 -16.91 -1.60 2.48
N VAL A 25 -15.89 -0.76 2.35
CA VAL A 25 -14.61 -0.99 3.03
C VAL A 25 -14.77 -0.70 4.53
N PRO A 26 -14.36 -1.60 5.44
CA PRO A 26 -14.42 -1.34 6.88
C PRO A 26 -13.50 -0.17 7.28
N ILE A 27 -13.52 0.22 8.56
CA ILE A 27 -12.55 1.19 9.09
C ILE A 27 -11.16 0.52 9.21
N PRO A 28 -10.05 1.22 8.91
CA PRO A 28 -8.71 0.65 9.05
C PRO A 28 -8.42 0.28 10.51
N THR A 29 -7.80 -0.89 10.71
CA THR A 29 -7.37 -1.36 12.04
C THR A 29 -6.17 -0.57 12.56
N TYR A 30 -5.38 -0.01 11.66
CA TYR A 30 -4.25 0.85 11.98
C TYR A 30 -4.08 1.90 10.88
N ALA A 31 -3.92 3.18 11.25
CA ALA A 31 -3.72 4.26 10.30
C ALA A 31 -2.50 5.10 10.68
N VAL A 32 -1.75 5.52 9.67
CA VAL A 32 -0.57 6.37 9.84
C VAL A 32 -0.60 7.51 8.85
N VAL A 33 0.12 8.58 9.20
CA VAL A 33 0.35 9.74 8.35
C VAL A 33 1.84 10.01 8.29
N LEU A 34 2.38 10.16 7.09
CA LEU A 34 3.77 10.48 6.83
C LEU A 34 3.86 11.85 6.17
N SER A 35 4.62 12.75 6.79
CA SER A 35 5.06 13.98 6.13
C SER A 35 6.34 13.69 5.36
N LEU A 36 6.28 13.79 4.03
CA LEU A 36 7.39 13.59 3.13
C LEU A 36 8.03 14.93 2.76
N VAL A 37 9.36 14.93 2.73
CA VAL A 37 10.16 16.03 2.17
C VAL A 37 10.64 15.61 0.79
N GLY A 38 10.67 16.55 -0.16
CA GLY A 38 11.09 16.29 -1.54
C GLY A 38 12.46 15.60 -1.61
N GLY A 39 12.55 14.53 -2.41
CA GLY A 39 13.77 13.75 -2.64
C GLY A 39 14.27 12.93 -1.44
N THR A 40 13.61 12.99 -0.28
CA THR A 40 14.06 12.29 0.93
C THR A 40 13.20 11.07 1.19
N PRO A 41 13.72 9.84 0.98
CA PRO A 41 12.94 8.64 1.21
C PRO A 41 12.68 8.39 2.69
N ARG A 42 11.54 7.77 2.98
CA ARG A 42 11.14 7.31 4.32
C ARG A 42 10.59 5.90 4.25
N SER A 43 10.68 5.17 5.35
CA SER A 43 10.06 3.86 5.50
C SER A 43 9.10 3.84 6.68
N VAL A 44 8.05 3.05 6.56
CA VAL A 44 7.10 2.75 7.63
C VAL A 44 6.95 1.24 7.76
N ALA A 45 6.84 0.76 9.00
CA ALA A 45 6.58 -0.65 9.26
C ALA A 45 5.14 -1.00 8.88
N VAL A 46 4.95 -2.17 8.28
CA VAL A 46 3.62 -2.76 8.07
C VAL A 46 3.24 -3.50 9.35
N PRO A 47 2.07 -3.22 9.96
CA PRO A 47 1.60 -3.99 11.12
C PRO A 47 1.50 -5.49 10.78
N ALA A 48 1.87 -6.37 11.70
CA ALA A 48 1.98 -7.81 11.44
C ALA A 48 0.69 -8.45 10.90
N GLU A 49 -0.47 -7.99 11.37
CA GLU A 49 -1.78 -8.49 10.95
C GLU A 49 -2.30 -7.84 9.66
N ALA A 50 -1.63 -6.82 9.13
CA ALA A 50 -2.10 -6.10 7.96
C ALA A 50 -1.99 -6.97 6.70
N LYS A 51 -3.12 -7.13 6.02
CA LYS A 51 -3.26 -7.80 4.72
C LYS A 51 -3.36 -6.80 3.58
N VAL A 52 -3.96 -5.64 3.82
CA VAL A 52 -4.16 -4.58 2.82
C VAL A 52 -3.75 -3.22 3.34
N ALA A 53 -3.20 -2.39 2.47
CA ALA A 53 -2.94 -0.97 2.69
C ALA A 53 -3.65 -0.13 1.63
N LEU A 54 -4.40 0.89 2.07
CA LEU A 54 -4.96 1.93 1.21
C LEU A 54 -4.19 3.23 1.42
N PHE A 55 -3.84 3.88 0.31
CA PHE A 55 -3.03 5.09 0.31
C PHE A 55 -3.86 6.28 -0.17
N SER A 56 -3.60 7.44 0.43
CA SER A 56 -4.05 8.74 -0.06
C SER A 56 -2.95 9.76 0.19
N ALA A 57 -2.85 10.78 -0.66
CA ALA A 57 -1.79 11.77 -0.52
C ALA A 57 -2.21 13.14 -1.02
N THR A 58 -1.58 14.19 -0.48
CA THR A 58 -1.77 15.58 -0.93
C THR A 58 -0.92 15.93 -2.16
N GLY A 59 -0.08 15.00 -2.63
CA GLY A 59 0.80 15.16 -3.79
C GLY A 59 1.36 13.82 -4.25
N ASN A 60 2.07 13.82 -5.39
CA ASN A 60 2.59 12.57 -5.97
C ASN A 60 3.65 11.93 -5.08
N PHE A 61 3.60 10.60 -4.94
CA PHE A 61 4.57 9.80 -4.22
C PHE A 61 4.82 8.46 -4.90
N TRP A 62 5.99 7.88 -4.63
CA TRP A 62 6.48 6.63 -5.17
C TRP A 62 6.62 5.65 -4.03
N LEU A 63 6.13 4.43 -4.23
CA LEU A 63 6.13 3.35 -3.25
C LEU A 63 7.06 2.22 -3.66
N LYS A 64 7.78 1.65 -2.69
CA LYS A 64 8.47 0.37 -2.86
C LYS A 64 8.26 -0.51 -1.62
N ALA A 65 7.78 -1.73 -1.84
CA ALA A 65 7.62 -2.71 -0.77
C ALA A 65 8.99 -3.26 -0.34
N GLY A 66 9.21 -3.40 0.97
CA GLY A 66 10.41 -4.00 1.55
C GLY A 66 11.70 -3.18 1.46
N ALA A 67 11.68 -1.99 0.84
CA ALA A 67 12.86 -1.14 0.70
C ALA A 67 12.49 0.34 0.59
N ALA A 68 13.39 1.23 1.02
CA ALA A 68 13.27 2.66 0.75
C ALA A 68 13.56 2.96 -0.74
N PRO A 69 12.63 3.59 -1.48
CA PRO A 69 12.84 3.89 -2.90
C PRO A 69 13.79 5.08 -3.10
N ALA A 70 14.58 5.06 -4.16
CA ALA A 70 15.17 6.28 -4.71
C ALA A 70 14.11 7.02 -5.56
N LEU A 71 14.14 8.35 -5.57
CA LEU A 71 13.28 9.14 -6.46
C LEU A 71 13.71 8.88 -7.92
N PRO A 72 12.81 8.45 -8.82
CA PRO A 72 13.17 8.29 -10.22
C PRO A 72 13.53 9.62 -10.87
N THR A 73 14.72 9.68 -11.47
CA THR A 73 15.22 10.84 -12.25
C THR A 73 15.37 10.54 -13.73
N GLY A 74 15.07 9.30 -14.15
CA GLY A 74 15.13 8.80 -15.52
C GLY A 74 14.48 7.43 -15.62
N ASP A 75 14.66 6.76 -16.75
CA ASP A 75 14.04 5.47 -17.02
C ASP A 75 14.62 4.36 -16.14
N ILE A 76 13.73 3.52 -15.59
CA ILE A 76 14.07 2.32 -14.83
C ILE A 76 13.35 1.14 -15.49
N LEU A 77 14.07 0.40 -16.34
CA LEU A 77 13.49 -0.64 -17.22
C LEU A 77 13.81 -2.07 -16.79
N ASP A 78 14.40 -2.25 -15.61
CA ASP A 78 14.81 -3.55 -15.06
C ASP A 78 13.74 -4.21 -14.16
N GLY A 79 12.55 -3.62 -14.09
CA GLY A 79 11.45 -4.09 -13.23
C GLY A 79 11.59 -3.71 -11.75
N SER A 80 12.60 -2.93 -11.37
CA SER A 80 12.82 -2.50 -9.98
C SER A 80 12.20 -1.14 -9.63
N ALA A 81 11.57 -0.49 -10.62
CA ALA A 81 10.99 0.84 -10.48
C ALA A 81 9.99 0.91 -9.31
N PRO A 82 10.02 1.97 -8.49
CA PRO A 82 8.98 2.19 -7.49
C PRO A 82 7.68 2.63 -8.16
N GLU A 83 6.57 2.24 -7.57
CA GLU A 83 5.24 2.46 -8.13
C GLU A 83 4.71 3.87 -7.82
N LEU A 84 4.24 4.58 -8.85
CA LEU A 84 3.66 5.91 -8.70
C LEU A 84 2.20 5.85 -8.23
N ASN A 85 1.90 6.54 -7.11
CA ASN A 85 0.55 6.76 -6.57
C ASN A 85 -0.34 5.49 -6.53
N PRO A 86 0.11 4.39 -5.89
CA PRO A 86 -0.74 3.22 -5.73
C PRO A 86 -2.00 3.56 -4.94
N ALA A 87 -3.14 2.98 -5.31
CA ALA A 87 -4.40 3.11 -4.57
C ALA A 87 -4.45 2.15 -3.38
N GLY A 88 -4.71 0.85 -3.63
CA GLY A 88 -4.75 -0.20 -2.61
C GLY A 88 -3.84 -1.36 -2.95
N ARG A 89 -3.06 -1.87 -2.00
CA ARG A 89 -2.13 -2.99 -2.22
C ARG A 89 -2.33 -4.07 -1.16
N LEU A 90 -2.22 -5.32 -1.59
CA LEU A 90 -2.02 -6.43 -0.67
C LEU A 90 -0.61 -6.31 -0.08
N VAL A 91 -0.52 -6.35 1.24
CA VAL A 91 0.74 -6.19 2.01
C VAL A 91 1.04 -7.38 2.91
N SER A 92 0.25 -8.46 2.83
CA SER A 92 0.53 -9.72 3.53
C SER A 92 1.96 -10.20 3.25
N GLY A 93 2.76 -10.36 4.30
CA GLY A 93 4.17 -10.78 4.20
C GLY A 93 5.17 -9.66 3.87
N VAL A 94 4.71 -8.43 3.67
CA VAL A 94 5.56 -7.23 3.57
C VAL A 94 5.77 -6.67 4.97
N THR A 95 7.02 -6.42 5.36
CA THR A 95 7.35 -5.89 6.70
C THR A 95 7.51 -4.37 6.73
N SER A 96 7.80 -3.76 5.59
CA SER A 96 7.98 -2.31 5.46
C SER A 96 7.55 -1.78 4.10
N ILE A 97 7.09 -0.54 4.10
CA ILE A 97 6.78 0.22 2.90
C ILE A 97 7.70 1.43 2.87
N GLY A 98 8.48 1.56 1.81
CA GLY A 98 9.26 2.76 1.53
C GLY A 98 8.49 3.72 0.62
N LEU A 99 8.65 5.01 0.89
CA LEU A 99 7.99 6.11 0.19
C LEU A 99 9.00 7.21 -0.14
N VAL A 100 8.85 7.85 -1.29
CA VAL A 100 9.57 9.08 -1.66
C VAL A 100 8.66 9.97 -2.51
N ALA A 101 8.82 11.29 -2.39
CA ALA A 101 8.07 12.27 -3.18
C ALA A 101 9.03 13.28 -3.83
N PRO A 102 8.69 13.84 -5.01
CA PRO A 102 9.50 14.89 -5.63
C PRO A 102 9.39 16.23 -4.89
N THR A 103 8.28 16.49 -4.21
CA THR A 103 8.01 17.70 -3.43
C THR A 103 7.44 17.35 -2.07
N ALA A 104 7.38 18.32 -1.15
CA ALA A 104 6.76 18.10 0.15
C ALA A 104 5.28 17.71 -0.01
N CYS A 105 4.86 16.63 0.66
CA CYS A 105 3.47 16.19 0.68
C CYS A 105 3.18 15.39 1.95
N THR A 106 1.91 15.08 2.18
CA THR A 106 1.49 14.19 3.24
C THR A 106 0.85 12.95 2.63
N VAL A 107 1.25 11.78 3.11
CA VAL A 107 0.68 10.48 2.72
C VAL A 107 -0.02 9.88 3.94
N SER A 108 -1.29 9.51 3.80
CA SER A 108 -2.03 8.72 4.78
C SER A 108 -2.16 7.28 4.30
N ILE A 109 -1.94 6.34 5.20
CA ILE A 109 -2.06 4.91 4.94
C ILE A 109 -3.02 4.30 5.96
N GLY A 110 -4.07 3.65 5.47
CA GLY A 110 -4.94 2.80 6.27
C GLY A 110 -4.59 1.33 6.04
N PHE A 111 -4.29 0.60 7.11
CA PHE A 111 -4.03 -0.84 7.10
C PHE A 111 -5.26 -1.62 7.57
N TYR A 112 -5.50 -2.77 6.95
CA TYR A 112 -6.62 -3.69 7.18
C TYR A 112 -6.11 -5.12 7.31
N GLY A 113 -6.67 -5.93 8.19
CA GLY A 113 -6.18 -7.27 8.53
C GLY A 113 -7.27 -8.19 9.04
#